data_AF-A0AAD9GJL3-F1
#
_entry.id   AF-A0AAD9GJL3-F1
#
_cell.length_a   1.000
_cell.length_b   1.000
_cell.length_c   1.000
_cell.angle_alpha   90.00
_cell.angle_beta   90.00
_cell.angle_gamma   90.00
#
_symmetry.space_group_name_H-M   'P 1'
#
loop_
_entity.id
_entity.type
_entity.pdbx_description
1 polymer ?
#
loop_
_entity_poly.entity_id
_entity_poly.type
_entity_poly.pdbx_seq_one_letter_code
_entity_poly.pdbx_strand_id
1 'polypeptide(L)'
;MAFFLAKKLTNLALNGMVDKDMPKNTNGFEGEKSVSDEDVENYSTTVKRKIHWQDLNYPWGLNLVHYDHRELNAISSKVSRFAHAATFVVYATLLLNLIDVTVLASMGISPIRILYSFFNVLLISPFVCTNFYLAFVVLALKGRTYYNQYIACQTIMCFLYIILAVLGEGPVNGFTKFMYFGSETSILPRGASIFWSVVIAVESISHLFSFFFGGLLH
;
A
#
# COMPACT_ATOMS: atom_id res chain seq x y z
N MET A 1 12.01 -18.73 7.28
CA MET A 1 10.83 -19.00 8.15
C MET A 1 9.68 -18.01 7.93
N ALA A 2 9.92 -16.69 7.96
CA ALA A 2 8.87 -15.66 7.79
C ALA A 2 8.06 -15.79 6.48
N PHE A 3 8.70 -16.13 5.36
CA PHE A 3 8.04 -16.32 4.07
C PHE A 3 7.03 -17.48 4.05
N PHE A 4 7.31 -18.55 4.80
CA PHE A 4 6.42 -19.71 4.90
C PHE A 4 5.20 -19.40 5.78
N LEU A 5 5.39 -18.57 6.81
CA LEU A 5 4.32 -18.10 7.70
C LEU A 5 3.39 -17.13 6.98
N ALA A 6 3.95 -16.17 6.23
CA ALA A 6 3.20 -15.23 5.40
C ALA A 6 2.33 -15.99 4.39
N LYS A 7 2.91 -16.92 3.61
CA LYS A 7 2.18 -17.73 2.64
C LYS A 7 1.04 -18.56 3.28
N LYS A 8 1.24 -19.08 4.49
CA LYS A 8 0.22 -19.87 5.21
C LYS A 8 -0.92 -18.98 5.72
N LEU A 9 -0.62 -17.76 6.18
CA LEU A 9 -1.62 -16.77 6.60
C LEU A 9 -2.42 -16.24 5.40
N THR A 10 -1.76 -15.92 4.29
CA THR A 10 -2.43 -15.50 3.05
C THR A 10 -3.34 -16.61 2.50
N ASN A 11 -2.90 -17.88 2.53
CA ASN A 11 -3.74 -19.00 2.12
C ASN A 11 -4.93 -19.26 3.07
N LEU A 12 -4.79 -18.99 4.37
CA LEU A 12 -5.90 -19.06 5.33
C LEU A 12 -6.91 -17.94 5.12
N ALA A 13 -6.45 -16.72 4.82
CA ALA A 13 -7.30 -15.58 4.48
C ALA A 13 -8.03 -15.80 3.15
N LEU A 14 -7.32 -16.28 2.12
CA LEU A 14 -7.90 -16.62 0.81
C LEU A 14 -8.91 -17.77 0.89
N ASN A 15 -8.61 -18.83 1.64
CA ASN A 15 -9.54 -19.95 1.77
C ASN A 15 -10.76 -19.62 2.65
N GLY A 16 -10.66 -18.63 3.54
CA GLY A 16 -11.79 -18.11 4.31
C GLY A 16 -12.65 -17.08 3.55
N MET A 17 -12.08 -16.38 2.55
CA MET A 17 -12.83 -15.40 1.72
C MET A 17 -13.37 -16.00 0.42
N VAL A 18 -12.85 -17.14 -0.03
CA VAL A 18 -13.40 -17.93 -1.16
C VAL A 18 -14.42 -18.94 -0.62
N ASP A 19 -15.26 -18.50 0.32
CA ASP A 19 -16.42 -19.28 0.74
C ASP A 19 -17.49 -19.19 -0.35
N LYS A 20 -17.51 -20.25 -1.16
CA LYS A 20 -18.62 -20.99 -1.82
C LYS A 20 -19.88 -20.30 -2.38
N ASP A 21 -20.12 -19.02 -2.15
CA ASP A 21 -21.35 -18.34 -2.56
C ASP A 21 -21.11 -17.25 -3.60
N MET A 22 -20.37 -17.57 -4.67
CA MET A 22 -20.67 -16.89 -5.93
C MET A 22 -21.91 -17.59 -6.50
N PRO A 23 -23.11 -16.97 -6.43
CA PRO A 23 -24.27 -17.53 -7.10
C PRO A 23 -23.91 -17.66 -8.58
N LYS A 24 -23.79 -18.90 -9.04
CA LYS A 24 -23.87 -19.20 -10.47
C LYS A 24 -25.21 -18.64 -10.89
N ASN A 25 -25.19 -17.54 -11.64
CA ASN A 25 -26.38 -16.96 -12.24
C ASN A 25 -26.82 -17.89 -13.39
N THR A 26 -27.33 -19.05 -13.02
CA THR A 26 -28.11 -19.93 -13.89
C THR A 26 -29.52 -19.39 -13.87
N ASN A 27 -29.81 -18.52 -14.84
CA ASN A 27 -31.18 -18.18 -15.21
C ASN A 27 -31.89 -19.48 -15.64
N GLY A 28 -32.59 -20.08 -14.70
CA GLY A 28 -33.40 -21.29 -14.85
C GLY A 28 -34.69 -21.13 -14.06
N PHE A 29 -35.70 -20.66 -14.81
CA PHE A 29 -37.16 -20.74 -14.66
C PHE A 29 -37.81 -21.47 -13.45
N GLU A 30 -38.97 -20.88 -13.07
CA GLU A 30 -40.19 -21.49 -12.49
C GLU A 30 -40.24 -21.95 -11.02
N GLY A 31 -41.23 -21.38 -10.31
CA GLY A 31 -41.73 -21.92 -9.04
C GLY A 31 -42.29 -20.86 -8.10
N GLU A 32 -43.50 -20.37 -8.38
CA GLU A 32 -44.31 -19.61 -7.42
C GLU A 32 -44.59 -20.50 -6.20
N LYS A 33 -43.92 -20.22 -5.07
CA LYS A 33 -44.24 -20.81 -3.77
C LYS A 33 -44.52 -19.67 -2.81
N SER A 34 -45.77 -19.56 -2.37
CA SER A 34 -46.22 -18.66 -1.32
C SER A 34 -45.54 -19.04 -0.01
N VAL A 35 -44.65 -18.16 0.47
CA VAL A 35 -43.97 -18.28 1.76
C VAL A 35 -44.61 -17.28 2.71
N SER A 36 -44.93 -17.78 3.91
CA SER A 36 -45.61 -17.14 5.03
C SER A 36 -44.86 -15.95 5.63
N ASP A 37 -45.62 -14.96 6.10
CA ASP A 37 -45.24 -13.60 6.49
C ASP A 37 -44.48 -13.41 7.82
N GLU A 38 -43.90 -14.44 8.45
CA GLU A 38 -43.41 -14.31 9.86
C GLU A 38 -41.89 -14.21 10.08
N ASP A 39 -41.04 -14.17 9.04
CA ASP A 39 -39.57 -14.06 9.20
C ASP A 39 -38.93 -12.80 8.54
N VAL A 40 -39.65 -11.67 8.51
CA VAL A 40 -39.28 -10.48 7.71
C VAL A 40 -38.29 -9.51 8.39
N GLU A 41 -37.91 -9.71 9.65
CA GLU A 41 -37.19 -8.66 10.40
C GLU A 41 -35.66 -8.66 10.35
N ASN A 42 -35.00 -9.52 9.58
CA ASN A 42 -33.53 -9.50 9.47
C ASN A 42 -32.95 -9.64 8.06
N TYR A 43 -33.76 -9.40 7.03
CA TYR A 43 -33.23 -9.14 5.69
C TYR A 43 -32.70 -7.70 5.66
N SER A 44 -31.45 -7.52 6.11
CA SER A 44 -30.69 -6.31 5.79
C SER A 44 -30.62 -6.25 4.27
N THR A 45 -31.51 -5.47 3.67
CA THR A 45 -31.49 -5.13 2.26
C THR A 45 -30.16 -4.43 2.02
N THR A 46 -29.18 -5.20 1.57
CA THR A 46 -27.90 -4.70 1.08
C THR A 46 -28.24 -3.95 -0.21
N VAL A 47 -28.73 -2.71 -0.06
CA VAL A 47 -28.88 -1.76 -1.14
C VAL A 47 -27.50 -1.72 -1.79
N LYS A 48 -27.39 -2.30 -3.00
CA LYS A 48 -26.17 -2.25 -3.79
C LYS A 48 -25.91 -0.78 -4.06
N ARG A 49 -25.01 -0.18 -3.28
CA ARG A 49 -24.57 1.21 -3.48
C ARG A 49 -23.94 1.26 -4.87
N LYS A 50 -24.46 2.13 -5.72
CA LYS A 50 -23.94 2.38 -7.06
C LYS A 50 -22.66 3.21 -6.90
N ILE A 51 -21.57 2.73 -7.48
CA ILE A 51 -20.28 3.43 -7.47
C ILE A 51 -20.29 4.52 -8.55
N HIS A 52 -19.91 5.74 -8.18
CA HIS A 52 -19.91 6.90 -9.08
C HIS A 52 -18.53 7.12 -9.73
N TRP A 53 -18.13 6.22 -10.63
CA TRP A 53 -16.82 6.25 -11.30
C TRP A 53 -16.47 7.56 -12.03
N GLN A 54 -17.45 8.41 -12.33
CA GLN A 54 -17.24 9.69 -12.99
C GLN A 54 -16.76 10.80 -12.04
N ASP A 55 -16.89 10.62 -10.72
CA ASP A 55 -16.46 11.61 -9.73
C ASP A 55 -14.95 11.45 -9.43
N LEU A 56 -14.11 12.05 -10.28
CA LEU A 56 -12.67 12.01 -10.13
C LEU A 56 -12.22 13.01 -9.05
N ASN A 57 -11.74 12.50 -7.92
CA ASN A 57 -11.46 13.29 -6.73
C ASN A 57 -10.09 13.02 -6.09
N TYR A 58 -9.30 12.08 -6.64
CA TYR A 58 -8.04 11.62 -6.06
C TYR A 58 -6.91 11.51 -7.10
N PRO A 59 -5.63 11.75 -6.75
CA PRO A 59 -5.18 12.37 -5.51
C PRO A 59 -5.60 13.84 -5.44
N TRP A 60 -5.64 14.39 -4.22
CA TRP A 60 -6.16 15.74 -3.98
C TRP A 60 -5.46 16.78 -4.87
N GLY A 61 -6.24 17.54 -5.62
CA GLY A 61 -5.75 18.58 -6.53
C GLY A 61 -5.44 18.11 -7.96
N LEU A 62 -5.29 16.80 -8.21
CA LEU A 62 -5.09 16.26 -9.56
C LEU A 62 -6.35 15.61 -10.16
N ASN A 63 -7.28 15.13 -9.32
CA ASN A 63 -8.58 14.58 -9.76
C ASN A 63 -8.42 13.54 -10.90
N LEU A 64 -7.52 12.57 -10.71
CA LEU A 64 -7.18 11.56 -11.72
C LEU A 64 -8.04 10.30 -11.65
N VAL A 65 -8.42 9.91 -10.43
CA VAL A 65 -9.17 8.69 -10.13
C VAL A 65 -10.28 8.97 -9.12
N HIS A 66 -11.31 8.14 -9.15
CA HIS A 66 -12.39 8.15 -8.18
C HIS A 66 -12.00 7.34 -6.93
N TYR A 67 -12.25 7.91 -5.75
CA TYR A 67 -12.11 7.25 -4.46
C TYR A 67 -13.19 7.73 -3.47
N ASP A 68 -14.12 6.84 -3.13
CA ASP A 68 -14.98 7.01 -1.95
C ASP A 68 -15.13 5.70 -1.17
N HIS A 69 -14.54 5.65 0.02
CA HIS A 69 -14.63 4.49 0.93
C HIS A 69 -16.06 4.24 1.44
N ARG A 70 -16.97 5.23 1.37
CA ARG A 70 -18.37 5.09 1.81
C ARG A 70 -19.21 4.29 0.82
N GLU A 71 -18.76 4.16 -0.43
CA GLU A 71 -19.43 3.33 -1.43
C GLU A 71 -19.15 1.83 -1.23
N LEU A 72 -18.15 1.49 -0.40
CA LEU A 72 -17.77 0.11 -0.08
C LEU A 72 -18.60 -0.45 1.10
N ASN A 73 -18.61 -1.78 1.23
CA ASN A 73 -19.10 -2.44 2.45
C ASN A 73 -18.23 -2.07 3.66
N ALA A 74 -18.73 -2.27 4.89
CA ALA A 74 -18.04 -1.81 6.11
C ALA A 74 -16.61 -2.36 6.29
N ILE A 75 -16.35 -3.61 5.89
CA ILE A 75 -15.04 -4.26 6.01
C ILE A 75 -14.08 -3.67 4.96
N SER A 76 -14.49 -3.69 3.69
CA SER A 76 -13.74 -3.13 2.57
C SER A 76 -13.47 -1.63 2.75
N SER A 77 -14.40 -0.89 3.34
CA SER A 77 -14.24 0.52 3.68
C SER A 77 -13.10 0.76 4.68
N LYS A 78 -13.03 -0.07 5.74
CA LYS A 78 -11.93 -0.01 6.72
C LYS A 78 -10.58 -0.33 6.08
N VAL A 79 -10.51 -1.42 5.29
CA VAL A 79 -9.29 -1.82 4.57
C VAL A 79 -8.84 -0.72 3.61
N SER A 80 -9.78 -0.16 2.86
CA SER A 80 -9.51 0.91 1.89
C SER A 80 -8.99 2.19 2.56
N ARG A 81 -9.56 2.59 3.70
CA ARG A 81 -9.04 3.73 4.49
C ARG A 81 -7.64 3.48 5.03
N PHE A 82 -7.37 2.24 5.46
CA PHE A 82 -6.04 1.87 5.94
C PHE A 82 -5.02 1.87 4.79
N ALA A 83 -5.37 1.32 3.62
CA ALA A 83 -4.53 1.37 2.43
C ALA A 83 -4.22 2.82 2.01
N HIS A 84 -5.22 3.70 2.05
CA HIS A 84 -5.06 5.13 1.79
C HIS A 84 -4.09 5.78 2.79
N ALA A 85 -4.25 5.52 4.09
CA ALA A 85 -3.32 6.01 5.11
C ALA A 85 -1.89 5.50 4.88
N ALA A 86 -1.73 4.23 4.50
CA ALA A 86 -0.42 3.66 4.18
C ALA A 86 0.23 4.35 2.98
N THR A 87 -0.53 4.69 1.93
CA THR A 87 -0.04 5.50 0.81
C THR A 87 0.52 6.84 1.25
N PHE A 88 -0.16 7.54 2.16
CA PHE A 88 0.34 8.80 2.73
C PHE A 88 1.59 8.63 3.57
N VAL A 89 1.70 7.54 4.35
CA VAL A 89 2.93 7.23 5.10
C VAL A 89 4.10 7.04 4.13
N VAL A 90 3.90 6.36 3.01
CA VAL A 90 4.94 6.19 1.98
C VAL A 90 5.35 7.54 1.39
N TYR A 91 4.39 8.40 1.00
CA TYR A 91 4.71 9.73 0.48
C TYR A 91 5.46 10.59 1.51
N ALA A 92 5.02 10.58 2.77
CA ALA A 92 5.69 11.30 3.84
C ALA A 92 7.13 10.79 4.04
N THR A 93 7.34 9.48 4.00
CA THR A 93 8.68 8.88 4.13
C THR A 93 9.57 9.26 2.94
N LEU A 94 9.06 9.25 1.72
CA LEU A 94 9.81 9.68 0.52
C LEU A 94 10.19 11.18 0.60
N LEU A 95 9.29 12.01 1.13
CA LEU A 95 9.54 13.45 1.30
C LEU A 95 10.56 13.71 2.41
N LEU A 96 10.44 13.03 3.55
CA LEU A 96 11.41 13.10 4.65
C LEU A 96 12.80 12.69 4.16
N ASN A 97 12.92 11.58 3.43
CA ASN A 97 14.21 11.18 2.87
C ASN A 97 14.81 12.25 1.93
N LEU A 98 13.99 12.94 1.14
CA LEU A 98 14.48 14.04 0.30
C LEU A 98 15.00 15.22 1.13
N ILE A 99 14.29 15.59 2.19
CA ILE A 99 14.71 16.63 3.14
C ILE A 99 16.03 16.21 3.80
N ASP A 100 16.11 14.97 4.28
CA ASP A 100 17.24 14.44 5.02
C ASP A 100 18.52 14.43 4.19
N VAL A 101 18.42 13.95 2.95
CA VAL A 101 19.54 13.96 2.02
C VAL A 101 19.96 15.39 1.65
N THR A 102 19.02 16.33 1.59
CA THR A 102 19.33 17.75 1.35
C THR A 102 20.08 18.36 2.54
N VAL A 103 19.67 18.06 3.77
CA VAL A 103 20.37 18.52 4.98
C VAL A 103 21.77 17.91 5.04
N LEU A 104 21.91 16.61 4.83
CA LEU A 104 23.21 15.93 4.81
C LEU A 104 24.15 16.53 3.74
N ALA A 105 23.63 16.87 2.56
CA ALA A 105 24.41 17.51 1.51
C ALA A 105 24.93 18.89 1.94
N SER A 106 24.13 19.67 2.69
CA SER A 106 24.58 20.95 3.24
C SER A 106 25.68 20.80 4.31
N MET A 107 25.81 19.61 4.90
CA MET A 107 26.88 19.25 5.86
C MET A 107 28.12 18.66 5.18
N GLY A 108 28.21 18.69 3.85
CA GLY A 108 29.40 18.25 3.09
C GLY A 108 29.33 16.82 2.55
N ILE A 109 28.21 16.11 2.71
CA ILE A 109 27.98 14.84 2.02
C ILE A 109 27.71 15.09 0.53
N SER A 110 28.05 14.11 -0.32
CA SER A 110 27.93 14.26 -1.78
C SER A 110 26.51 14.66 -2.21
N PRO A 111 26.33 15.80 -2.92
CA PRO A 111 25.02 16.32 -3.31
C PRO A 111 24.32 15.47 -4.39
N ILE A 112 25.05 14.56 -5.06
CA ILE A 112 24.45 13.64 -6.06
C ILE A 112 23.31 12.81 -5.45
N ARG A 113 23.36 12.57 -4.14
CA ARG A 113 22.32 11.85 -3.41
C ARG A 113 20.96 12.55 -3.46
N ILE A 114 20.94 13.88 -3.53
CA ILE A 114 19.69 14.65 -3.68
C ILE A 114 18.98 14.23 -4.97
N LEU A 115 19.75 14.09 -6.06
CA LEU A 115 19.21 13.68 -7.36
C LEU A 115 18.65 12.25 -7.28
N TYR A 116 19.35 11.32 -6.62
CA TYR A 116 18.83 9.96 -6.39
C TYR A 116 17.53 9.99 -5.59
N SER A 117 17.48 10.74 -4.48
CA SER A 117 16.25 10.88 -3.68
C SER A 117 15.10 11.49 -4.49
N PHE A 118 15.37 12.48 -5.33
CA PHE A 118 14.36 13.08 -6.20
C PHE A 118 13.82 12.07 -7.22
N PHE A 119 14.69 11.31 -7.89
CA PHE A 119 14.26 10.24 -8.80
C PHE A 119 13.44 9.18 -8.09
N ASN A 120 13.75 8.87 -6.84
CA ASN A 120 12.97 7.93 -6.05
C ASN A 120 11.55 8.42 -5.78
N VAL A 121 11.37 9.70 -5.42
CA VAL A 121 10.03 10.30 -5.29
C VAL A 121 9.27 10.17 -6.61
N LEU A 122 9.91 10.51 -7.73
CA LEU A 122 9.29 10.51 -9.05
C LEU A 122 8.95 9.10 -9.55
N LEU A 123 9.79 8.11 -9.28
CA LEU A 123 9.59 6.73 -9.69
C LEU A 123 8.59 6.01 -8.78
N ILE A 124 8.75 6.09 -7.46
CA ILE A 124 7.96 5.28 -6.52
C ILE A 124 6.55 5.82 -6.36
N SER A 125 6.35 7.14 -6.38
CA SER A 125 5.03 7.74 -6.17
C SER A 125 3.93 7.23 -7.11
N PRO A 126 4.13 7.18 -8.45
CA PRO A 126 3.09 6.67 -9.36
C PRO A 126 2.77 5.19 -9.13
N PHE A 127 3.76 4.35 -8.78
CA PHE A 127 3.48 2.94 -8.46
C PHE A 127 2.69 2.79 -7.17
N VAL A 128 3.01 3.56 -6.13
CA VAL A 128 2.23 3.55 -4.87
C VAL A 128 0.79 3.99 -5.13
N CYS A 129 0.59 5.06 -5.90
CA CYS A 129 -0.74 5.54 -6.28
C CYS A 129 -1.52 4.49 -7.08
N THR A 130 -0.87 3.88 -8.07
CA THR A 130 -1.47 2.84 -8.92
C THR A 130 -1.87 1.63 -8.09
N ASN A 131 -0.99 1.19 -7.18
CA ASN A 131 -1.25 0.04 -6.32
C ASN A 131 -2.42 0.29 -5.37
N PHE A 132 -2.48 1.48 -4.77
CA PHE A 132 -3.62 1.91 -3.96
C PHE A 132 -4.93 1.91 -4.75
N TYR A 133 -4.91 2.49 -5.96
CA TYR A 133 -6.10 2.53 -6.82
C TYR A 133 -6.57 1.14 -7.20
N LEU A 134 -5.65 0.24 -7.60
CA LEU A 134 -5.99 -1.15 -7.89
C LEU A 134 -6.55 -1.87 -6.67
N ALA A 135 -6.00 -1.64 -5.47
CA ALA A 135 -6.55 -2.20 -4.24
C ALA A 135 -8.00 -1.74 -4.00
N PHE A 136 -8.29 -0.45 -4.19
CA PHE A 136 -9.65 0.08 -4.10
C PHE A 136 -10.58 -0.56 -5.14
N VAL A 137 -10.16 -0.62 -6.41
CA VAL A 137 -10.95 -1.24 -7.49
C VAL A 137 -11.24 -2.71 -7.23
N VAL A 138 -10.27 -3.46 -6.70
CA VAL A 138 -10.44 -4.86 -6.29
C VAL A 138 -11.49 -4.99 -5.18
N LEU A 139 -11.44 -4.12 -4.17
CA LEU A 139 -12.41 -4.10 -3.09
C LEU A 139 -13.81 -3.72 -3.57
N ALA A 140 -13.91 -2.83 -4.56
CA ALA A 140 -15.16 -2.31 -5.10
C ALA A 140 -15.84 -3.31 -6.06
N LEU A 141 -15.10 -3.84 -7.04
CA LEU A 141 -15.64 -4.67 -8.12
C LEU A 141 -15.55 -6.18 -7.85
N LYS A 142 -14.66 -6.62 -6.95
CA LYS A 142 -14.38 -8.04 -6.66
C LYS A 142 -14.06 -8.89 -7.90
N GLY A 143 -13.50 -8.27 -8.94
CA GLY A 143 -13.16 -8.94 -10.20
C GLY A 143 -11.78 -9.61 -10.19
N ARG A 144 -11.68 -10.83 -10.72
CA ARG A 144 -10.42 -11.61 -10.77
C ARG A 144 -9.33 -10.95 -11.61
N THR A 145 -9.69 -10.27 -12.70
CA THR A 145 -8.72 -9.58 -13.57
C THR A 145 -8.00 -8.45 -12.83
N TYR A 146 -8.75 -7.60 -12.12
CA TYR A 146 -8.18 -6.51 -11.31
C TYR A 146 -7.35 -7.05 -10.15
N TYR A 147 -7.77 -8.17 -9.55
CA TYR A 147 -7.00 -8.82 -8.51
C TYR A 147 -5.63 -9.30 -9.02
N ASN A 148 -5.58 -9.92 -10.21
CA ASN A 148 -4.31 -10.33 -10.81
C ASN A 148 -3.40 -9.11 -11.14
N GLN A 149 -3.99 -8.01 -11.64
CA GLN A 149 -3.25 -6.76 -11.90
C GLN A 149 -2.70 -6.16 -10.61
N TYR A 150 -3.49 -6.16 -9.54
CA TYR A 150 -3.07 -5.73 -8.21
C TYR A 150 -1.89 -6.57 -7.69
N ILE A 151 -2.00 -7.90 -7.73
CA ILE A 151 -0.91 -8.80 -7.29
C ILE A 151 0.35 -8.58 -8.11
N ALA A 152 0.24 -8.40 -9.43
CA ALA A 152 1.38 -8.09 -10.29
C ALA A 152 2.04 -6.75 -9.91
N CYS A 153 1.23 -5.70 -9.71
CA CYS A 153 1.71 -4.37 -9.30
C CYS A 153 2.41 -4.41 -7.93
N GLN A 154 1.78 -5.07 -6.94
CA GLN A 154 2.34 -5.27 -5.60
C GLN A 154 3.65 -6.06 -5.66
N THR A 155 3.73 -7.10 -6.49
CA THR A 155 4.95 -7.90 -6.67
C THR A 155 6.09 -7.07 -7.25
N ILE A 156 5.82 -6.28 -8.29
CA ILE A 156 6.80 -5.35 -8.89
C ILE A 156 7.28 -4.34 -7.85
N MET A 157 6.34 -3.75 -7.09
CA MET A 157 6.66 -2.83 -5.99
C MET A 157 7.56 -3.48 -4.94
N CYS A 158 7.26 -4.71 -4.52
CA CYS A 158 8.11 -5.45 -3.59
C CYS A 158 9.53 -5.65 -4.13
N PHE A 159 9.67 -6.01 -5.41
CA PHE A 159 10.99 -6.14 -6.04
C PHE A 159 11.74 -4.80 -6.10
N LEU A 160 11.06 -3.71 -6.46
CA LEU A 160 11.65 -2.36 -6.46
C LEU A 160 12.15 -1.98 -5.06
N TYR A 161 11.36 -2.22 -4.01
CA TYR A 161 11.78 -1.96 -2.63
C TYR A 161 13.00 -2.80 -2.22
N ILE A 162 13.05 -4.08 -2.59
CA ILE A 162 14.19 -4.94 -2.29
C ILE A 162 15.45 -4.44 -3.01
N ILE A 163 15.34 -4.10 -4.30
CA ILE A 163 16.47 -3.56 -5.09
C ILE A 163 16.97 -2.26 -4.45
N LEU A 164 16.06 -1.33 -4.13
CA LEU A 164 16.42 -0.06 -3.50
C LEU A 164 17.02 -0.24 -2.10
N ALA A 165 16.53 -1.20 -1.31
CA ALA A 165 17.10 -1.53 -0.01
C ALA A 165 18.51 -2.14 -0.10
N VAL A 166 18.82 -2.87 -1.18
CA VAL A 166 20.15 -3.47 -1.42
C VAL A 166 21.14 -2.43 -1.95
N LEU A 167 20.72 -1.57 -2.90
CA LEU A 167 21.61 -0.62 -3.57
C LEU A 167 22.22 0.43 -2.62
N GLY A 168 21.69 0.63 -1.41
CA GLY A 168 22.29 1.47 -0.37
C GLY A 168 22.28 2.98 -0.63
N GLU A 169 22.10 3.39 -1.89
CA GLU A 169 21.99 4.79 -2.35
C GLU A 169 20.54 5.20 -2.67
N GLY A 170 19.57 4.35 -2.32
CA GLY A 170 18.14 4.55 -2.53
C GLY A 170 17.45 5.40 -1.44
N PRO A 171 16.13 5.57 -1.54
CA PRO A 171 15.32 6.37 -0.61
C PRO A 171 15.03 5.61 0.68
N VAL A 172 15.11 4.28 0.60
CA VAL A 172 15.19 3.42 1.75
C VAL A 172 16.64 3.54 2.18
N ASN A 173 16.90 4.32 3.22
CA ASN A 173 18.14 4.22 3.97
C ASN A 173 18.20 2.78 4.51
N GLY A 174 18.64 1.87 3.66
CA GLY A 174 18.52 0.44 3.87
C GLY A 174 19.45 -0.02 4.96
N PHE A 175 19.30 -1.27 5.39
CA PHE A 175 20.23 -1.91 6.32
C PHE A 175 21.70 -1.82 5.85
N THR A 176 21.94 -1.69 4.55
CA THR A 176 23.26 -1.46 3.98
C THR A 176 23.82 -0.09 4.36
N LYS A 177 23.01 0.98 4.38
CA LYS A 177 23.45 2.32 4.80
C LYS A 177 23.92 2.30 6.25
N PHE A 178 23.24 1.58 7.14
CA PHE A 178 23.68 1.38 8.53
C PHE A 178 25.11 0.82 8.63
N MET A 179 25.50 -0.08 7.72
CA MET A 179 26.84 -0.68 7.71
C MET A 179 27.92 0.32 7.29
N TYR A 180 27.62 1.23 6.37
CA TYR A 180 28.56 2.24 5.85
C TYR A 180 28.48 3.59 6.59
N PHE A 181 27.43 3.83 7.36
CA PHE A 181 27.19 5.10 8.05
C PHE A 181 28.29 5.43 9.05
N GLY A 182 28.86 4.41 9.71
CA GLY A 182 29.97 4.58 10.65
C GLY A 182 31.22 5.18 10.01
N SER A 183 31.54 4.82 8.77
CA SER A 183 32.69 5.38 8.05
C SER A 183 32.43 6.79 7.52
N GLU A 184 31.24 7.06 6.98
CA GLU A 184 30.90 8.35 6.38
C GLU A 184 30.68 9.46 7.42
N THR A 185 30.14 9.11 8.59
CA THR A 185 29.85 10.09 9.64
C THR A 185 31.02 10.42 10.54
N SER A 186 32.21 9.88 10.26
CA SER A 186 33.45 10.28 10.95
C SER A 186 33.74 11.78 10.83
N ILE A 187 33.21 12.44 9.80
CA ILE A 187 33.32 13.89 9.54
C ILE A 187 32.28 14.69 10.34
N LEU A 188 31.19 14.05 10.80
CA LEU A 188 30.10 14.73 11.50
C LEU A 188 30.37 14.84 13.01
N PRO A 189 29.87 15.92 13.67
CA PRO A 189 29.85 15.97 15.13
C PRO A 189 29.10 14.76 15.72
N ARG A 190 29.59 14.24 16.86
CA ARG A 190 29.02 13.03 17.50
C ARG A 190 27.50 13.09 17.70
N GLY A 191 26.97 14.26 18.08
CA GLY A 191 25.54 14.46 18.25
C GLY A 191 24.74 14.32 16.95
N ALA A 192 25.25 14.84 15.84
CA ALA A 192 24.64 14.72 14.52
C ALA A 192 24.64 13.26 14.04
N SER A 193 25.74 12.52 14.24
CA SER A 193 25.82 11.10 13.87
C SER A 193 24.78 10.24 14.62
N ILE A 194 24.58 10.47 15.92
CA ILE A 194 23.55 9.76 16.70
C ILE A 194 22.15 10.10 16.20
N PHE A 195 21.85 11.38 16.01
CA PHE A 195 20.55 11.85 15.51
C PHE A 195 20.21 11.17 14.17
N TRP A 196 21.13 11.22 13.20
CA TRP A 196 20.89 10.64 11.89
C TRP A 196 20.78 9.12 11.91
N SER A 197 21.49 8.44 12.81
CA SER A 197 21.34 6.99 12.99
C SER A 197 19.93 6.62 13.44
N VAL A 198 19.33 7.41 14.33
CA VAL A 198 17.94 7.21 14.78
C VAL A 198 16.96 7.48 13.64
N VAL A 199 17.15 8.58 12.90
CA VAL A 199 16.30 8.93 11.75
C VAL A 199 16.31 7.80 10.71
N ILE A 200 17.51 7.32 10.33
CA ILE A 200 17.66 6.19 9.40
C ILE A 200 16.92 4.95 9.91
N ALA A 201 17.01 4.63 11.22
CA ALA A 201 16.29 3.50 11.80
C ALA A 201 14.77 3.64 11.66
N VAL A 202 14.24 4.82 11.98
CA VAL A 202 12.81 5.12 11.90
C VAL A 202 12.32 5.03 10.46
N GLU A 203 13.08 5.53 9.49
CA GLU A 203 12.77 5.42 8.06
C GLU A 203 12.81 3.96 7.59
N SER A 204 13.85 3.19 7.95
CA SER A 204 13.93 1.77 7.60
C SER A 204 12.72 0.99 8.12
N ILE A 205 12.30 1.25 9.37
CA ILE A 205 11.13 0.61 9.97
C ILE A 205 9.85 1.05 9.26
N SER A 206 9.73 2.33 8.90
CA SER A 206 8.56 2.87 8.19
C SER A 206 8.42 2.26 6.79
N HIS A 207 9.53 2.07 6.07
CA HIS A 207 9.56 1.36 4.79
C HIS A 207 9.22 -0.12 4.95
N LEU A 208 9.76 -0.79 5.97
CA LEU A 208 9.45 -2.19 6.26
C LEU A 208 7.97 -2.37 6.62
N PHE A 209 7.42 -1.47 7.42
CA PHE A 209 6.00 -1.42 7.76
C PHE A 209 5.16 -1.25 6.49
N SER A 210 5.51 -0.29 5.63
CA SER A 210 4.83 -0.07 4.35
C SER A 210 4.90 -1.30 3.43
N PHE A 211 6.03 -1.99 3.41
CA PHE A 211 6.23 -3.24 2.68
C PHE A 211 5.30 -4.36 3.16
N PHE A 212 5.25 -4.59 4.49
CA PHE A 212 4.40 -5.65 5.04
C PHE A 212 2.92 -5.30 4.94
N PHE A 213 2.52 -4.08 5.26
CA PHE A 213 1.10 -3.72 5.28
C PHE A 213 0.50 -3.60 3.89
N GLY A 214 1.26 -3.16 2.88
CA GLY A 214 0.82 -3.23 1.49
C GLY A 214 0.58 -4.67 1.01
N GLY A 215 1.33 -5.65 1.53
CA GLY A 215 1.18 -7.06 1.17
C GLY A 215 0.17 -7.86 2.00
N LEU A 216 -0.09 -7.47 3.25
CA LEU A 216 -0.89 -8.26 4.22
C LEU A 216 -2.37 -7.92 4.30
N LEU A 217 -2.82 -6.81 3.68
CA LEU A 217 -4.24 -6.41 3.74
C LEU A 217 -5.17 -7.25 2.84
N HIS A 218 -4.67 -8.32 2.23
CA HIS A 218 -5.37 -9.20 1.29
C HIS A 218 -4.92 -10.65 1.44
#